data_AF-A0A267FDY0-F1
#
_entry.id   AF-A0A267FDY0-F1
#
_cell.length_a   1.000
_cell.length_b   1.000
_cell.length_c   1.000
_cell.angle_alpha   90.00
_cell.angle_beta   90.00
_cell.angle_gamma   90.00
#
_symmetry.space_group_name_H-M   'P 1'
#
loop_
_entity.id
_entity.type
_entity.pdbx_description
1 polymer ?
#
loop_
_entity_poly.entity_id
_entity_poly.type
_entity_poly.pdbx_seq_one_letter_code
_entity_poly.pdbx_strand_id
1 'polypeptide(L)'
;MWLSIPMQQDSISNLPSGVPTPVDLQRSAVRLLLSMIALPNHFGQSEILHPLDSRSAPRTFLSLRQDIVVLVLDTLLLLRDSHCVQMLLCALLCIAEDLASYENLVHSDESCTDAGVRAVPKAPDSVQKLFTQAVAAICKRLNLEHDSALKMDYDTTLTALDVLSHLARLPIGQSSFGGPHNTQNLLKSCVRWLCDFISSQCARPRQEHSRYLHSQIVATYDCLAQWALNYPQLLLDEDTLICLLEIIELGLSGSKSRVEHRGEATRFEPKWRKQKSPHSARLAQAAECLLSLIMSQVGAFPPALGPQTAYGSLLTEESFPDCRRR
;
A
#
# COMPACT_ATOMS: atom_id res chain seq x y z
N MET A 1 6.87 -3.86 28.18
CA MET A 1 8.30 -3.87 28.59
C MET A 1 8.90 -5.29 28.54
N TRP A 2 8.51 -6.15 27.59
CA TRP A 2 8.90 -7.57 27.53
C TRP A 2 9.51 -7.98 26.17
N LEU A 3 10.13 -7.06 25.44
CA LEU A 3 10.68 -7.34 24.10
C LEU A 3 12.12 -6.85 23.86
N SER A 4 12.89 -6.60 24.91
CA SER A 4 14.31 -6.25 24.78
C SER A 4 15.17 -7.08 25.74
N ILE A 5 15.35 -8.36 25.43
CA ILE A 5 16.46 -9.14 25.99
C ILE A 5 17.31 -9.61 24.80
N PRO A 6 18.55 -9.11 24.66
CA PRO A 6 19.48 -9.66 23.68
C PRO A 6 19.92 -11.04 24.19
N MET A 7 19.37 -12.11 23.62
CA MET A 7 19.80 -13.47 23.92
C MET A 7 21.20 -13.70 23.32
N GLN A 8 22.20 -13.88 24.18
CA GLN A 8 23.53 -14.35 23.83
C GLN A 8 23.43 -15.63 22.99
N GLN A 9 24.09 -15.61 21.84
CA GLN A 9 23.98 -16.60 20.77
C GLN A 9 24.70 -17.93 21.07
N ASP A 10 25.37 -18.05 22.22
CA ASP A 10 26.33 -19.13 22.49
C ASP A 10 25.76 -20.34 23.25
N SER A 11 24.46 -20.41 23.53
CA SER A 11 23.87 -21.48 24.37
C SER A 11 22.82 -22.38 23.69
N ILE A 12 22.60 -22.24 22.38
CA ILE A 12 21.50 -22.93 21.67
C ILE A 12 21.94 -24.27 21.04
N SER A 13 23.23 -24.61 21.07
CA SER A 13 23.77 -25.79 20.36
C SER A 13 23.45 -27.15 20.99
N ASN A 14 22.76 -27.22 22.14
CA ASN A 14 22.51 -28.49 22.85
C ASN A 14 21.05 -28.65 23.36
N LEU A 15 20.03 -28.27 22.57
CA LEU A 15 18.66 -28.67 22.91
C LEU A 15 18.32 -30.06 22.35
N PRO A 16 17.72 -30.96 23.17
CA PRO A 16 17.34 -32.30 22.73
C PRO A 16 16.30 -32.25 21.62
N SER A 17 16.37 -33.21 20.69
CA SER A 17 15.42 -33.36 19.59
C SER A 17 13.99 -33.50 20.13
N GLY A 18 13.17 -32.45 19.97
CA GLY A 18 11.77 -32.42 20.41
C GLY A 18 11.35 -31.19 21.20
N VAL A 19 12.28 -30.33 21.64
CA VAL A 19 11.93 -29.05 22.29
C VAL A 19 11.63 -28.00 21.21
N PRO A 20 10.45 -27.35 21.23
CA PRO A 20 10.11 -26.33 20.23
C PRO A 20 11.11 -25.17 20.30
N THR A 21 11.65 -24.78 19.16
CA THR A 21 12.55 -23.63 19.08
C THR A 21 11.77 -22.32 19.28
N PRO A 22 12.42 -21.22 19.67
CA PRO A 22 11.75 -19.91 19.73
C PRO A 22 11.10 -19.50 18.39
N VAL A 23 11.66 -19.95 17.26
CA VAL A 23 11.10 -19.72 15.92
C VAL A 23 9.82 -20.53 15.71
N ASP A 24 9.77 -21.78 16.17
CA ASP A 24 8.56 -22.62 16.06
C ASP A 24 7.43 -22.07 16.92
N LEU A 25 7.75 -21.55 18.11
CA LEU A 25 6.78 -20.86 18.97
C LEU A 25 6.25 -19.60 18.30
N GLN A 26 7.14 -18.78 17.71
CA GLN A 26 6.77 -17.57 16.98
C GLN A 26 5.84 -17.89 15.79
N ARG A 27 6.18 -18.88 14.97
CA ARG A 27 5.34 -19.33 13.85
C ARG A 27 3.97 -19.83 14.31
N SER A 28 3.93 -20.54 15.43
CA SER A 28 2.67 -21.02 16.02
C SER A 28 1.82 -19.86 16.55
N ALA A 29 2.43 -18.89 17.22
CA ALA A 29 1.75 -17.68 17.71
C ALA A 29 1.17 -16.85 16.55
N VAL A 30 1.90 -16.70 15.44
CA VAL A 30 1.39 -16.04 14.23
C VAL A 30 0.17 -16.79 13.67
N ARG A 31 0.23 -18.13 13.58
CA ARG A 31 -0.93 -18.92 13.10
C ARG A 31 -2.16 -18.79 14.01
N LEU A 32 -1.96 -18.74 15.32
CA LEU A 32 -3.05 -18.46 16.26
C LEU A 32 -3.63 -17.06 16.02
N LEU A 33 -2.80 -16.03 15.88
CA LEU A 33 -3.25 -14.68 15.55
C LEU A 33 -4.06 -14.65 14.25
N LEU A 34 -3.59 -15.32 13.20
CA LEU A 34 -4.29 -15.42 11.92
C LEU A 34 -5.67 -16.09 12.07
N SER A 35 -5.78 -17.13 12.90
CA SER A 35 -7.07 -17.79 13.16
C SER A 35 -8.07 -16.89 13.91
N MET A 36 -7.59 -15.88 14.63
CA MET A 36 -8.43 -14.94 15.38
C MET A 36 -9.01 -13.82 14.52
N ILE A 37 -8.49 -13.60 13.31
CA ILE A 37 -8.91 -12.51 12.41
C ILE A 37 -10.39 -12.61 12.04
N ALA A 38 -10.93 -13.82 11.90
CA ALA A 38 -12.33 -14.04 11.54
C ALA A 38 -13.31 -13.80 12.71
N LEU A 39 -12.84 -13.82 13.96
CA LEU A 39 -13.70 -13.79 15.15
C LEU A 39 -14.52 -12.50 15.28
N PRO A 40 -13.95 -11.28 15.07
CA PRO A 40 -14.72 -10.05 15.14
C PRO A 40 -15.87 -10.00 14.14
N ASN A 41 -15.68 -10.55 12.94
CA ASN A 41 -16.70 -10.57 11.90
C ASN A 41 -17.75 -11.66 12.15
N HIS A 42 -17.34 -12.83 12.63
CA HIS A 42 -18.24 -13.96 12.89
C HIS A 42 -19.17 -13.72 14.09
N PHE A 43 -18.62 -13.22 15.21
CA PHE A 43 -19.37 -13.08 16.47
C PHE A 43 -19.90 -11.66 16.70
N GLY A 44 -19.42 -10.67 15.95
CA GLY A 44 -19.90 -9.29 16.00
C GLY A 44 -19.92 -8.72 17.41
N GLN A 45 -21.10 -8.27 17.85
CA GLN A 45 -21.29 -7.66 19.17
C GLN A 45 -21.44 -8.65 20.32
N SER A 46 -21.29 -9.95 20.08
CA SER A 46 -21.37 -10.94 21.16
C SER A 46 -20.32 -10.65 22.23
N GLU A 47 -20.71 -10.79 23.49
CA GLU A 47 -19.82 -10.59 24.61
C GLU A 47 -18.83 -11.75 24.72
N ILE A 48 -17.57 -11.42 25.02
CA ILE A 48 -16.53 -12.39 25.31
C ILE A 48 -16.69 -12.80 26.78
N LEU A 49 -17.10 -14.04 27.00
CA LEU A 49 -17.21 -14.60 28.34
C LEU A 49 -15.83 -14.69 28.99
N HIS A 50 -15.56 -13.86 30.00
CA HIS A 50 -14.37 -13.95 30.84
C HIS A 50 -14.64 -14.90 32.01
N PRO A 51 -13.98 -16.08 32.08
CA PRO A 51 -14.25 -17.07 33.14
C PRO A 51 -13.78 -16.64 34.54
N LEU A 52 -12.93 -15.60 34.64
CA LEU A 52 -12.16 -15.29 35.85
C LEU A 52 -12.35 -13.87 36.41
N ASP A 53 -12.94 -12.94 35.65
CA ASP A 53 -13.04 -11.53 36.05
C ASP A 53 -14.46 -10.98 35.83
N SER A 54 -15.28 -11.00 36.88
CA SER A 54 -16.61 -10.39 36.90
C SER A 54 -16.59 -8.86 37.10
N ARG A 55 -15.39 -8.24 37.15
CA ARG A 55 -15.19 -6.79 37.37
C ARG A 55 -14.74 -6.02 36.13
N SER A 56 -14.31 -6.69 35.06
CA SER A 56 -13.93 -6.02 33.81
C SER A 56 -15.16 -5.62 33.00
N ALA A 57 -15.12 -4.45 32.36
CA ALA A 57 -16.16 -4.04 31.43
C ALA A 57 -16.36 -5.12 30.34
N PRO A 58 -17.61 -5.44 29.95
CA PRO A 58 -17.88 -6.44 28.94
C PRO A 58 -17.18 -6.06 27.63
N ARG A 59 -16.26 -6.91 27.17
CA ARG A 59 -15.60 -6.78 25.87
C ARG A 59 -16.40 -7.56 24.83
N THR A 60 -16.62 -6.98 23.67
CA THR A 60 -17.26 -7.66 22.54
C THR A 60 -16.22 -8.15 21.54
N PHE A 61 -16.55 -9.15 20.73
CA PHE A 61 -15.67 -9.60 19.64
C PHE A 61 -15.38 -8.47 18.64
N LEU A 62 -16.33 -7.57 18.41
CA LEU A 62 -16.12 -6.40 17.56
C LEU A 62 -15.04 -5.45 18.12
N SER A 63 -15.01 -5.24 19.44
CA SER A 63 -13.98 -4.41 20.08
C SER A 63 -12.58 -5.01 20.00
N LEU A 64 -12.47 -6.34 19.89
CA LEU A 64 -11.20 -7.05 19.72
C LEU A 64 -10.53 -6.76 18.37
N ARG A 65 -11.29 -6.29 17.37
CA ARG A 65 -10.78 -6.04 16.02
C ARG A 65 -9.60 -5.07 16.02
N GLN A 66 -9.69 -3.97 16.76
CA GLN A 66 -8.60 -2.99 16.86
C GLN A 66 -7.34 -3.61 17.45
N ASP A 67 -7.50 -4.37 18.54
CA ASP A 67 -6.40 -5.05 19.22
C ASP A 67 -5.70 -6.03 18.25
N ILE A 68 -6.47 -6.79 17.45
CA ILE A 68 -5.94 -7.70 16.42
C ILE A 68 -5.20 -6.91 15.33
N VAL A 69 -5.79 -5.83 14.82
CA VAL A 69 -5.17 -4.99 13.77
C VAL A 69 -3.84 -4.41 14.24
N VAL A 70 -3.81 -3.82 15.43
CA VAL A 70 -2.59 -3.25 16.03
C VAL A 70 -1.55 -4.33 16.21
N LEU A 71 -1.95 -5.50 16.74
CA LEU A 71 -1.03 -6.62 16.92
C LEU A 71 -0.48 -7.14 15.59
N VAL A 72 -1.29 -7.24 14.54
CA VAL A 72 -0.84 -7.62 13.19
C VAL A 72 0.16 -6.60 12.64
N LEU A 73 -0.13 -5.30 12.73
CA LEU A 73 0.75 -4.23 12.25
C LEU A 73 2.08 -4.17 13.01
N ASP A 74 2.06 -4.26 14.33
CA ASP A 74 3.26 -4.26 15.17
C ASP A 74 4.10 -5.52 14.91
N THR A 75 3.45 -6.68 14.83
CA THR A 75 4.13 -7.94 14.50
C THR A 75 4.73 -7.87 13.09
N LEU A 76 4.00 -7.33 12.12
CA LEU A 76 4.47 -7.13 10.75
C LEU A 76 5.72 -6.26 10.70
N LEU A 77 5.94 -5.32 11.61
CA LEU A 77 7.15 -4.47 11.60
C LEU A 77 8.33 -5.09 12.35
N LEU A 78 8.10 -6.06 13.23
CA LEU A 78 9.13 -6.66 14.09
C LEU A 78 9.59 -8.05 13.63
N LEU A 79 8.75 -8.76 12.86
CA LEU A 79 9.02 -10.15 12.49
C LEU A 79 10.18 -10.27 11.50
N ARG A 80 11.00 -11.32 11.66
CA ARG A 80 12.11 -11.64 10.75
C ARG A 80 11.83 -12.83 9.82
N ASP A 81 10.95 -13.75 10.24
CA ASP A 81 10.62 -14.94 9.45
C ASP A 81 9.79 -14.55 8.21
N SER A 82 10.37 -14.74 7.02
CA SER A 82 9.79 -14.37 5.73
C SER A 82 8.39 -14.96 5.52
N HIS A 83 8.21 -16.25 5.79
CA HIS A 83 6.93 -16.92 5.59
C HIS A 83 5.83 -16.34 6.48
N CYS A 84 6.13 -16.09 7.77
CA CYS A 84 5.17 -15.44 8.64
C CYS A 84 4.89 -13.98 8.26
N VAL A 85 5.87 -13.24 7.73
CA VAL A 85 5.65 -11.89 7.20
C VAL A 85 4.69 -11.92 6.02
N GLN A 86 4.87 -12.85 5.07
CA GLN A 86 3.94 -13.05 3.95
C GLN A 86 2.52 -13.33 4.44
N MET A 87 2.37 -14.24 5.42
CA MET A 87 1.05 -14.52 5.99
C MET A 87 0.43 -13.29 6.67
N LEU A 88 1.22 -12.47 7.37
CA LEU A 88 0.75 -11.24 8.00
C LEU A 88 0.35 -10.17 6.97
N LEU A 89 1.10 -10.05 5.86
CA LEU A 89 0.76 -9.17 4.75
C LEU A 89 -0.57 -9.56 4.12
N CYS A 90 -0.78 -10.85 3.84
CA CYS A 90 -2.06 -11.34 3.32
C CYS A 90 -3.20 -11.17 4.31
N ALA A 91 -2.97 -11.45 5.59
CA ALA A 91 -3.96 -11.21 6.65
C ALA A 91 -4.38 -9.74 6.74
N LEU A 92 -3.42 -8.83 6.65
CA LEU A 92 -3.69 -7.40 6.66
C LEU A 92 -4.59 -6.99 5.48
N LEU A 93 -4.34 -7.56 4.30
CA LEU A 93 -5.22 -7.37 3.14
C LEU A 93 -6.62 -7.92 3.39
N CYS A 94 -6.74 -9.16 3.89
CA CYS A 94 -8.04 -9.77 4.19
C CYS A 94 -8.86 -8.92 5.18
N ILE A 95 -8.22 -8.40 6.23
CA ILE A 95 -8.91 -7.52 7.21
C ILE A 95 -9.40 -6.24 6.52
N ALA A 96 -8.59 -5.65 5.63
CA ALA A 96 -8.95 -4.44 4.90
C ALA A 96 -10.10 -4.67 3.92
N GLU A 97 -10.10 -5.80 3.20
CA GLU A 97 -11.17 -6.22 2.30
C GLU A 97 -12.48 -6.50 3.06
N ASP A 98 -12.41 -7.21 4.18
CA ASP A 98 -13.57 -7.49 5.03
C ASP A 98 -14.21 -6.21 5.56
N LEU A 99 -13.39 -5.27 6.04
CA LEU A 99 -13.87 -3.99 6.54
C LEU A 99 -14.45 -3.13 5.42
N ALA A 100 -13.82 -3.09 4.24
CA ALA A 100 -14.35 -2.36 3.09
C ALA A 100 -15.70 -2.93 2.63
N SER A 101 -15.81 -4.26 2.61
CA SER A 101 -17.06 -4.97 2.29
C SER A 101 -18.15 -4.67 3.31
N TYR A 102 -17.80 -4.66 4.61
CA TYR A 102 -18.72 -4.31 5.68
C TYR A 102 -19.23 -2.86 5.55
N GLU A 103 -18.34 -1.88 5.34
CA GLU A 103 -18.77 -0.49 5.13
C GLU A 103 -19.72 -0.36 3.93
N ASN A 104 -19.44 -1.03 2.80
CA ASN A 104 -20.31 -0.97 1.63
C ASN A 104 -21.73 -1.50 1.90
N LEU A 105 -21.87 -2.58 2.67
CA LEU A 105 -23.17 -3.14 3.05
C LEU A 105 -23.98 -2.18 3.93
N VAL A 106 -23.31 -1.49 4.87
CA VAL A 106 -23.97 -0.50 5.73
C VAL A 106 -24.48 0.69 4.92
N HIS A 107 -23.70 1.17 3.94
CA HIS A 107 -24.13 2.29 3.08
C HIS A 107 -25.26 1.90 2.13
N SER A 108 -25.35 0.64 1.68
CA SER A 108 -26.48 0.19 0.84
C SER A 108 -27.80 0.12 1.62
N ASP A 109 -27.77 -0.30 2.88
CA ASP A 109 -28.99 -0.42 3.70
C ASP A 109 -29.56 0.95 4.11
N GLU A 110 -28.71 1.95 4.37
CA GLU A 110 -29.17 3.32 4.69
C GLU A 110 -29.90 4.01 3.53
N SER A 111 -29.70 3.57 2.28
CA SER A 111 -30.36 4.14 1.11
C SER A 111 -31.81 3.68 0.89
N CYS A 112 -32.29 2.68 1.66
CA CYS A 112 -33.61 2.06 1.46
C CYS A 112 -34.56 2.10 2.66
N THR A 113 -34.18 2.63 3.83
CA THR A 113 -35.06 2.58 5.03
C THR A 113 -35.71 3.92 5.36
N ASP A 114 -37.02 3.98 5.12
CA ASP A 114 -37.95 4.88 5.82
C ASP A 114 -37.93 4.58 7.33
N ALA A 115 -38.22 5.59 8.15
CA ALA A 115 -37.93 5.65 9.57
C ALA A 115 -38.34 4.40 10.38
N GLY A 116 -37.36 3.74 11.01
CA GLY A 116 -37.59 3.00 12.25
C GLY A 116 -37.30 1.50 12.26
N VAL A 117 -36.11 1.03 11.85
CA VAL A 117 -35.58 -0.27 12.30
C VAL A 117 -34.07 -0.19 12.52
N ARG A 118 -33.66 -0.48 13.77
CA ARG A 118 -32.30 -0.79 14.25
C ARG A 118 -31.15 0.02 13.63
N ALA A 119 -30.71 1.07 14.34
CA ALA A 119 -29.45 1.74 14.08
C ALA A 119 -28.33 0.71 13.92
N VAL A 120 -27.83 0.54 12.69
CA VAL A 120 -26.62 -0.23 12.45
C VAL A 120 -25.50 0.47 13.23
N PRO A 121 -24.86 -0.22 14.18
CA PRO A 121 -23.90 0.43 15.06
C PRO A 121 -22.66 0.82 14.25
N LYS A 122 -22.40 2.13 14.17
CA LYS A 122 -21.13 2.69 13.67
C LYS A 122 -19.98 2.13 14.49
N ALA A 123 -19.28 1.13 13.97
CA ALA A 123 -18.00 0.72 14.52
C ALA A 123 -16.99 1.88 14.29
N PRO A 124 -16.23 2.33 15.31
CA PRO A 124 -15.39 3.54 15.24
C PRO A 124 -14.05 3.38 14.50
N ASP A 125 -13.87 2.31 13.71
CA ASP A 125 -12.67 2.07 12.93
C ASP A 125 -12.97 2.20 11.46
N SER A 126 -12.81 3.42 10.97
CA SER A 126 -12.90 3.65 9.53
C SER A 126 -11.89 2.75 8.81
N VAL A 127 -12.34 2.06 7.78
CA VAL A 127 -11.49 1.31 6.82
C VAL A 127 -10.29 2.15 6.39
N GLN A 128 -10.47 3.47 6.29
CA GLN A 128 -9.43 4.44 5.98
C GLN A 128 -8.27 4.43 6.99
N LYS A 129 -8.55 4.30 8.30
CA LYS A 129 -7.49 4.23 9.32
C LYS A 129 -6.63 2.98 9.13
N LEU A 130 -7.26 1.83 8.94
CA LEU A 130 -6.54 0.59 8.68
C LEU A 130 -5.73 0.70 7.38
N PHE A 131 -6.35 1.19 6.31
CA PHE A 131 -5.70 1.40 5.03
C PHE A 131 -4.45 2.28 5.18
N THR A 132 -4.57 3.43 5.84
CA THR A 132 -3.43 4.34 6.04
C THR A 132 -2.31 3.70 6.85
N GLN A 133 -2.64 2.98 7.91
CA GLN A 133 -1.66 2.25 8.72
C GLN A 133 -0.99 1.11 7.95
N ALA A 134 -1.76 0.36 7.16
CA ALA A 134 -1.29 -0.75 6.36
C ALA A 134 -0.30 -0.29 5.29
N VAL A 135 -0.69 0.72 4.50
CA VAL A 135 0.17 1.31 3.46
C VAL A 135 1.47 1.84 4.08
N ALA A 136 1.36 2.60 5.18
CA ALA A 136 2.53 3.13 5.88
C ALA A 136 3.46 2.02 6.40
N ALA A 137 2.92 0.96 7.00
CA ALA A 137 3.71 -0.14 7.54
C ALA A 137 4.43 -0.93 6.43
N ILE A 138 3.72 -1.25 5.33
CA ILE A 138 4.29 -2.01 4.22
C ILE A 138 5.38 -1.20 3.52
N CYS A 139 5.11 0.07 3.20
CA CYS A 139 6.11 0.93 2.54
C CYS A 139 7.31 1.21 3.44
N LYS A 140 7.11 1.38 4.76
CA LYS A 140 8.22 1.48 5.72
C LYS A 140 9.08 0.22 5.62
N ARG A 141 8.47 -0.97 5.65
CA ARG A 141 9.18 -2.24 5.61
C ARG A 141 9.90 -2.49 4.28
N LEU A 142 9.33 -2.10 3.15
CA LEU A 142 9.97 -2.13 1.82
C LEU A 142 11.26 -1.30 1.76
N ASN A 143 11.28 -0.16 2.46
CA ASN A 143 12.38 0.78 2.43
C ASN A 143 13.40 0.60 3.57
N LEU A 144 13.29 -0.44 4.40
CA LEU A 144 14.28 -0.78 5.44
C LEU A 144 15.56 -1.41 4.86
N GLU A 145 16.12 -0.82 3.80
CA GLU A 145 17.28 -1.37 3.09
C GLU A 145 18.55 -1.39 3.96
N HIS A 146 18.64 -0.51 4.97
CA HIS A 146 19.79 -0.42 5.87
C HIS A 146 19.76 -1.40 7.05
N ASP A 147 18.63 -2.02 7.36
CA ASP A 147 18.53 -3.00 8.44
C ASP A 147 18.55 -4.43 7.87
N SER A 148 19.75 -5.01 7.80
CA SER A 148 19.96 -6.36 7.25
C SER A 148 19.10 -7.44 7.91
N ALA A 149 18.65 -7.23 9.16
CA ALA A 149 17.83 -8.20 9.89
C ALA A 149 16.34 -8.14 9.51
N LEU A 150 15.88 -7.04 8.93
CA LEU A 150 14.49 -6.82 8.50
C LEU A 150 14.33 -6.74 6.99
N LYS A 151 15.44 -6.86 6.25
CA LYS A 151 15.45 -6.93 4.79
C LYS A 151 14.55 -8.07 4.32
N MET A 152 13.59 -7.73 3.46
CA MET A 152 12.70 -8.72 2.86
C MET A 152 13.44 -9.50 1.77
N ASP A 153 13.16 -10.80 1.73
CA ASP A 153 13.59 -11.64 0.62
C ASP A 153 12.73 -11.37 -0.63
N TYR A 154 13.07 -12.06 -1.71
CA TYR A 154 12.41 -11.89 -3.00
C TYR A 154 10.90 -12.09 -2.91
N ASP A 155 10.47 -13.23 -2.36
CA ASP A 155 9.06 -13.63 -2.31
C ASP A 155 8.24 -12.71 -1.39
N THR A 156 8.80 -12.32 -0.24
CA THR A 156 8.11 -11.38 0.68
C THR A 156 7.98 -10.00 0.08
N THR A 157 9.00 -9.52 -0.64
CA THR A 157 8.93 -8.23 -1.33
C THR A 157 7.85 -8.24 -2.40
N LEU A 158 7.75 -9.33 -3.19
CA LEU A 158 6.71 -9.45 -4.21
C LEU A 158 5.31 -9.49 -3.57
N THR A 159 5.15 -10.25 -2.48
CA THR A 159 3.90 -10.31 -1.71
C THR A 159 3.50 -8.93 -1.17
N ALA A 160 4.46 -8.16 -0.66
CA ALA A 160 4.21 -6.79 -0.18
C ALA A 160 3.76 -5.84 -1.31
N LEU A 161 4.36 -5.94 -2.49
CA LEU A 161 3.98 -5.16 -3.68
C LEU A 161 2.59 -5.56 -4.20
N ASP A 162 2.29 -6.86 -4.22
CA ASP A 162 0.96 -7.36 -4.59
C ASP A 162 -0.09 -6.87 -3.61
N VAL A 163 0.16 -6.97 -2.29
CA VAL A 163 -0.75 -6.46 -1.26
C VAL A 163 -0.96 -4.94 -1.42
N LEU A 164 0.09 -4.15 -1.62
CA LEU A 164 -0.06 -2.71 -1.89
C LEU A 164 -0.90 -2.43 -3.15
N SER A 165 -0.71 -3.23 -4.20
CA SER A 165 -1.49 -3.12 -5.43
C SER A 165 -2.97 -3.43 -5.21
N HIS A 166 -3.29 -4.41 -4.36
CA HIS A 166 -4.66 -4.74 -3.98
C HIS A 166 -5.28 -3.67 -3.08
N LEU A 167 -4.53 -3.16 -2.10
CA LEU A 167 -4.97 -2.05 -1.25
C LEU A 167 -5.37 -0.84 -2.09
N ALA A 168 -4.62 -0.54 -3.16
CA ALA A 168 -4.94 0.57 -4.07
C ALA A 168 -6.29 0.42 -4.80
N ARG A 169 -6.78 -0.82 -4.97
CA ARG A 169 -8.06 -1.13 -5.62
C ARG A 169 -9.23 -1.20 -4.65
N LEU A 170 -9.01 -1.10 -3.35
CA LEU A 170 -10.09 -1.21 -2.38
C LEU A 170 -11.12 -0.10 -2.61
N PRO A 171 -12.43 -0.42 -2.58
CA PRO A 171 -13.51 0.54 -2.76
C PRO A 171 -13.72 1.37 -1.49
N ILE A 172 -12.67 2.04 -1.02
CA ILE A 172 -12.73 2.96 0.10
C ILE A 172 -13.34 4.23 -0.45
N GLY A 173 -14.52 4.65 0.05
CA GLY A 173 -15.31 5.74 -0.51
C GLY A 173 -14.45 6.95 -0.90
N GLN A 174 -14.21 7.13 -2.21
CA GLN A 174 -13.33 8.18 -2.74
C GLN A 174 -13.84 9.59 -2.37
N SER A 175 -15.16 9.73 -2.18
CA SER A 175 -15.84 10.92 -1.66
C SER A 175 -15.52 11.24 -0.19
N SER A 176 -15.06 10.26 0.59
CA SER A 176 -14.68 10.41 2.00
C SER A 176 -13.20 10.80 2.16
N PHE A 177 -12.39 10.75 1.09
CA PHE A 177 -11.03 11.32 1.06
C PHE A 177 -11.02 12.86 0.92
N GLY A 178 -12.19 13.50 0.88
CA GLY A 178 -12.32 14.94 1.17
C GLY A 178 -12.03 15.30 2.64
N GLY A 179 -11.86 14.29 3.51
CA GLY A 179 -11.33 14.42 4.87
C GLY A 179 -9.78 14.48 4.93
N PRO A 180 -9.22 14.57 6.15
CA PRO A 180 -7.99 15.30 6.54
C PRO A 180 -6.79 15.16 5.59
N HIS A 181 -6.08 16.28 5.35
CA HIS A 181 -4.81 16.41 4.59
C HIS A 181 -3.80 15.26 4.75
N ASN A 182 -3.84 14.54 5.86
CA ASN A 182 -2.98 13.41 6.17
C ASN A 182 -3.08 12.27 5.14
N THR A 183 -4.29 11.91 4.67
CA THR A 183 -4.45 10.77 3.76
C THR A 183 -3.88 11.06 2.38
N GLN A 184 -4.10 12.26 1.85
CA GLN A 184 -3.51 12.69 0.59
C GLN A 184 -1.98 12.69 0.67
N ASN A 185 -1.40 13.18 1.77
CA ASN A 185 0.04 13.16 1.99
C ASN A 185 0.60 11.74 2.05
N LEU A 186 -0.14 10.79 2.64
CA LEU A 186 0.26 9.39 2.64
C LEU A 186 0.29 8.81 1.22
N LEU A 187 -0.73 9.08 0.39
CA LEU A 187 -0.78 8.59 -1.00
C LEU A 187 0.43 9.11 -1.79
N LYS A 188 0.73 10.41 -1.69
CA LYS A 188 1.93 11.02 -2.30
C LYS A 188 3.21 10.38 -1.78
N SER A 189 3.31 10.15 -0.47
CA SER A 189 4.46 9.50 0.16
C SER A 189 4.62 8.05 -0.32
N CYS A 190 3.52 7.32 -0.49
CA CYS A 190 3.51 5.96 -1.02
C CYS A 190 4.07 5.91 -2.44
N VAL A 191 3.60 6.77 -3.34
CA VAL A 191 4.15 6.88 -4.70
C VAL A 191 5.65 7.21 -4.65
N ARG A 192 6.03 8.19 -3.84
CA ARG A 192 7.44 8.57 -3.69
C ARG A 192 8.31 7.41 -3.19
N TRP A 193 7.83 6.67 -2.18
CA TRP A 193 8.50 5.48 -1.66
C TRP A 193 8.66 4.37 -2.69
N LEU A 194 7.66 4.12 -3.53
CA LEU A 194 7.75 3.14 -4.61
C LEU A 194 8.75 3.60 -5.69
N CYS A 195 8.78 4.89 -6.02
CA CYS A 195 9.77 5.48 -6.93
C CYS A 195 11.19 5.40 -6.35
N ASP A 196 11.35 5.67 -5.06
CA ASP A 196 12.64 5.55 -4.35
C ASP A 196 13.11 4.10 -4.32
N PHE A 197 12.20 3.14 -4.08
CA PHE A 197 12.49 1.71 -4.15
C PHE A 197 13.01 1.30 -5.54
N ILE A 198 12.34 1.69 -6.63
CA ILE A 198 12.83 1.40 -8.01
C ILE A 198 14.22 2.04 -8.21
N SER A 199 14.38 3.28 -7.78
CA SER A 199 15.65 4.01 -7.90
C SER A 199 16.78 3.28 -7.17
N SER A 200 16.53 2.79 -5.95
CA SER A 200 17.51 2.05 -5.16
C SER A 200 17.84 0.69 -5.78
N GLN A 201 16.83 -0.03 -6.29
CA GLN A 201 17.05 -1.31 -6.98
C GLN A 201 17.85 -1.15 -8.27
N CYS A 202 17.61 -0.08 -9.05
CA CYS A 202 18.36 0.21 -10.27
C CYS A 202 19.78 0.73 -10.02
N ALA A 203 20.03 1.35 -8.86
CA ALA A 203 21.35 1.87 -8.49
C ALA A 203 22.33 0.79 -7.99
N ARG A 204 21.87 -0.46 -7.82
CA ARG A 204 22.71 -1.58 -7.39
C ARG A 204 23.83 -1.88 -8.40
N PRO A 205 24.98 -2.41 -7.95
CA PRO A 205 26.09 -2.72 -8.86
C PRO A 205 25.66 -3.80 -9.87
N ARG A 206 26.19 -3.73 -11.10
CA ARG A 206 25.81 -4.62 -12.22
C ARG A 206 25.85 -6.12 -11.88
N GLN A 207 26.72 -6.53 -10.96
CA GLN A 207 26.86 -7.91 -10.51
C GLN A 207 25.64 -8.41 -9.72
N GLU A 208 24.87 -7.52 -9.11
CA GLU A 208 23.66 -7.83 -8.34
C GLU A 208 22.37 -7.79 -9.19
N HIS A 209 22.48 -7.39 -10.47
CA HIS A 209 21.33 -7.39 -11.38
C HIS A 209 20.95 -8.81 -11.77
N SER A 210 19.99 -9.37 -11.03
CA SER A 210 19.41 -10.67 -11.29
C SER A 210 18.03 -10.55 -11.95
N ARG A 211 17.56 -11.66 -12.53
CA ARG A 211 16.18 -11.79 -13.03
C ARG A 211 15.15 -11.50 -11.93
N TYR A 212 15.42 -11.93 -10.70
CA TYR A 212 14.54 -11.73 -9.56
C TYR A 212 14.41 -10.25 -9.19
N LEU A 213 15.53 -9.53 -9.14
CA LEU A 213 15.54 -8.08 -8.90
C LEU A 213 14.75 -7.34 -9.98
N HIS A 214 14.92 -7.70 -11.26
CA HIS A 214 14.15 -7.09 -12.35
C HIS A 214 12.66 -7.38 -12.23
N SER A 215 12.27 -8.59 -11.77
CA SER A 215 10.86 -8.90 -11.50
C SER A 215 10.28 -8.05 -10.37
N GLN A 216 11.05 -7.74 -9.31
CA GLN A 216 10.59 -6.83 -8.24
C GLN A 216 10.37 -5.41 -8.76
N ILE A 217 11.29 -4.92 -9.59
CA ILE A 217 11.15 -3.59 -10.21
C ILE A 217 9.90 -3.54 -11.10
N VAL A 218 9.68 -4.56 -11.95
CA VAL A 218 8.49 -4.64 -12.81
C VAL A 218 7.22 -4.64 -11.97
N ALA A 219 7.15 -5.46 -10.92
CA ALA A 219 6.00 -5.48 -10.02
C ALA A 219 5.77 -4.13 -9.33
N THR A 220 6.82 -3.35 -9.08
CA THR A 220 6.70 -2.00 -8.53
C THR A 220 6.15 -1.01 -9.55
N TYR A 221 6.54 -1.10 -10.83
CA TYR A 221 5.91 -0.32 -11.91
C TYR A 221 4.42 -0.65 -12.06
N ASP A 222 4.07 -1.93 -12.01
CA ASP A 222 2.67 -2.37 -12.07
C ASP A 222 1.88 -1.87 -10.85
N CYS A 223 2.48 -1.90 -9.65
CA CYS A 223 1.91 -1.32 -8.45
C CYS A 223 1.67 0.20 -8.61
N LEU A 224 2.67 0.96 -9.08
CA LEU A 224 2.53 2.39 -9.37
C LEU A 224 1.39 2.66 -10.37
N ALA A 225 1.22 1.81 -11.38
CA ALA A 225 0.12 1.91 -12.32
C ALA A 225 -1.25 1.75 -11.63
N GLN A 226 -1.38 0.83 -10.66
CA GLN A 226 -2.60 0.68 -9.86
C GLN A 226 -2.89 1.92 -9.02
N TRP A 227 -1.88 2.51 -8.38
CA TRP A 227 -2.06 3.75 -7.62
C TRP A 227 -2.47 4.92 -8.50
N ALA A 228 -1.80 5.10 -9.65
CA ALA A 228 -2.14 6.14 -10.61
C ALA A 228 -3.54 5.96 -11.22
N LEU A 229 -3.98 4.72 -11.42
CA LEU A 229 -5.30 4.41 -11.96
C LEU A 229 -6.44 4.67 -10.97
N ASN A 230 -6.27 4.23 -9.72
CA ASN A 230 -7.35 4.31 -8.72
C ASN A 230 -7.37 5.65 -7.97
N TYR A 231 -6.28 6.43 -8.01
CA TYR A 231 -6.18 7.74 -7.37
C TYR A 231 -5.70 8.82 -8.37
N PRO A 232 -6.54 9.21 -9.34
CA PRO A 232 -6.17 10.15 -10.41
C PRO A 232 -5.75 11.54 -9.89
N GLN A 233 -6.17 11.92 -8.67
CA GLN A 233 -5.70 13.14 -8.00
C GLN A 233 -4.19 13.19 -7.78
N LEU A 234 -3.50 12.05 -7.80
CA LEU A 234 -2.03 11.99 -7.72
C LEU A 234 -1.36 12.53 -8.99
N LEU A 235 -2.03 12.45 -10.13
CA LEU A 235 -1.52 12.97 -11.41
C LEU A 235 -1.73 14.48 -11.55
N LEU A 236 -2.61 15.08 -10.74
CA LEU A 236 -2.81 16.53 -10.68
C LEU A 236 -1.77 17.24 -9.82
N ASP A 237 -1.06 16.49 -8.95
CA ASP A 237 0.00 17.02 -8.11
C ASP A 237 1.32 17.05 -8.88
N GLU A 238 1.90 18.25 -9.02
CA GLU A 238 3.11 18.46 -9.81
C GLU A 238 4.29 17.62 -9.32
N ASP A 239 4.56 17.61 -8.02
CA ASP A 239 5.67 16.87 -7.42
C ASP A 239 5.54 15.35 -7.66
N THR A 240 4.33 14.82 -7.48
CA THR A 240 4.04 13.40 -7.69
C THR A 240 4.18 13.03 -9.17
N LEU A 241 3.67 13.86 -10.08
CA LEU A 241 3.79 13.64 -11.52
C LEU A 241 5.25 13.71 -11.99
N ILE A 242 6.03 14.68 -11.52
CA ILE A 242 7.47 14.78 -11.81
C ILE A 242 8.18 13.51 -11.34
N CYS A 243 7.90 13.06 -10.11
CA CYS A 243 8.50 11.85 -9.55
C CYS A 243 8.19 10.59 -10.40
N LEU A 244 6.95 10.44 -10.86
CA LEU A 244 6.54 9.36 -11.76
C LEU A 244 7.25 9.45 -13.12
N LEU A 245 7.34 10.63 -13.70
CA LEU A 245 8.02 10.83 -15.00
C LEU A 245 9.53 10.58 -14.91
N GLU A 246 10.18 10.93 -13.80
CA GLU A 246 11.58 10.61 -13.55
C GLU A 246 11.82 9.10 -13.45
N ILE A 247 10.92 8.35 -12.80
CA ILE A 247 11.08 6.90 -12.69
C ILE A 247 10.75 6.18 -14.00
N ILE A 248 9.81 6.68 -14.78
CA ILE A 248 9.56 6.23 -16.16
C ILE A 248 10.80 6.48 -17.01
N GLU A 249 11.37 7.68 -16.95
CA GLU A 249 12.60 8.01 -17.67
C GLU A 249 13.74 7.04 -17.32
N LEU A 250 13.94 6.76 -16.04
CA LEU A 250 14.93 5.78 -15.58
C LEU A 250 14.68 4.40 -16.20
N GLY A 251 13.43 3.94 -16.25
CA GLY A 251 13.05 2.65 -16.83
C GLY A 251 13.30 2.56 -18.34
N LEU A 252 13.06 3.66 -19.07
CA LEU A 252 13.22 3.72 -20.53
C LEU A 252 14.67 3.97 -20.97
N SER A 253 15.38 4.84 -20.27
CA SER A 253 16.71 5.33 -20.67
C SER A 253 17.86 4.65 -19.92
N GLY A 254 17.59 4.10 -18.74
CA GLY A 254 18.62 3.60 -17.82
C GLY A 254 19.29 4.71 -16.98
N SER A 255 18.86 5.97 -17.10
CA SER A 255 19.39 7.09 -16.32
C SER A 255 18.37 8.21 -16.12
N LYS A 256 18.38 8.88 -14.94
CA LYS A 256 17.55 10.06 -14.65
C LYS A 256 18.15 11.34 -15.24
N SER A 257 17.35 12.30 -15.70
CA SER A 257 17.85 13.60 -16.23
C SER A 257 18.44 14.49 -15.16
N ARG A 258 17.89 14.36 -13.95
CA ARG A 258 18.37 15.03 -12.74
C ARG A 258 19.08 14.00 -11.88
N VAL A 259 20.41 14.11 -11.81
CA VAL A 259 21.21 13.32 -10.87
C VAL A 259 21.59 14.25 -9.73
N GLU A 260 20.93 14.09 -8.58
CA GLU A 260 21.35 14.76 -7.35
C GLU A 260 22.51 13.97 -6.74
N HIS A 261 23.75 14.37 -7.06
CA HIS A 261 24.91 13.89 -6.31
C HIS A 261 25.02 14.68 -5.01
N ARG A 262 25.11 13.96 -3.89
CA ARG A 262 25.25 14.53 -2.54
C ARG A 262 26.54 15.37 -2.48
N GLY A 263 26.42 16.69 -2.65
CA GLY A 263 27.54 17.64 -2.58
C GLY A 263 27.99 18.29 -3.90
N GLU A 264 27.37 17.97 -5.04
CA GLU A 264 27.65 18.64 -6.33
C GLU A 264 26.40 19.30 -6.92
N ALA A 265 26.60 20.33 -7.75
CA ALA A 265 25.51 21.01 -8.45
C ALA A 265 24.72 20.02 -9.32
N THR A 266 23.39 20.17 -9.34
CA THR A 266 22.49 19.35 -10.15
C THR A 266 22.89 19.42 -11.63
N ARG A 267 23.46 18.33 -12.14
CA ARG A 267 23.82 18.21 -13.56
C ARG A 267 22.58 17.79 -14.33
N PHE A 268 22.08 18.69 -15.18
CA PHE A 268 20.98 18.41 -16.09
C PHE A 268 21.54 17.89 -17.42
N GLU A 269 21.24 16.62 -17.76
CA GLU A 269 21.46 16.13 -19.12
C GLU A 269 20.19 16.31 -19.95
N PRO A 270 20.24 17.01 -21.10
CA PRO A 270 19.06 17.25 -21.91
C PRO A 270 18.55 15.97 -22.56
N LYS A 271 17.23 15.73 -22.49
CA LYS A 271 16.55 14.48 -22.90
C LYS A 271 16.90 13.99 -24.32
N TRP A 272 17.17 14.89 -25.26
CA TRP A 272 17.51 14.54 -26.65
C TRP A 272 18.93 13.95 -26.82
N ARG A 273 19.81 14.10 -25.83
CA ARG A 273 21.15 13.48 -25.82
C ARG A 273 21.17 12.09 -25.19
N LYS A 274 20.05 11.63 -24.62
CA LYS A 274 19.98 10.33 -23.95
C LYS A 274 19.71 9.23 -24.95
N GLN A 275 20.60 8.25 -25.02
CA GLN A 275 20.37 7.03 -25.76
C GLN A 275 19.45 6.12 -24.93
N LYS A 276 18.47 5.46 -25.58
CA LYS A 276 17.65 4.43 -24.92
C LYS A 276 18.54 3.24 -24.56
N SER A 277 19.03 3.21 -23.33
CA SER A 277 19.81 2.09 -22.77
C SER A 277 19.13 1.53 -21.51
N PRO A 278 17.90 1.00 -21.63
CA PRO A 278 17.20 0.46 -20.47
C PRO A 278 18.00 -0.70 -19.85
N HIS A 279 17.94 -0.83 -18.52
CA HIS A 279 18.61 -1.94 -17.82
C HIS A 279 18.07 -3.32 -18.24
N SER A 280 16.85 -3.38 -18.77
CA SER A 280 16.21 -4.59 -19.29
C SER A 280 15.01 -4.24 -20.15
N ALA A 281 14.73 -5.04 -21.18
CA ALA A 281 13.55 -4.87 -22.03
C ALA A 281 12.23 -4.97 -21.23
N ARG A 282 12.19 -5.80 -20.18
CA ARG A 282 11.02 -5.92 -19.31
C ARG A 282 10.76 -4.63 -18.52
N LEU A 283 11.83 -3.99 -18.06
CA LEU A 283 11.76 -2.72 -17.33
C LEU A 283 11.29 -1.59 -18.26
N ALA A 284 11.83 -1.55 -19.47
CA ALA A 284 11.37 -0.60 -20.49
C ALA A 284 9.87 -0.79 -20.78
N GLN A 285 9.42 -2.02 -21.02
CA GLN A 285 8.01 -2.30 -21.28
C GLN A 285 7.10 -1.87 -20.12
N ALA A 286 7.47 -2.18 -18.87
CA ALA A 286 6.68 -1.78 -17.71
C ALA A 286 6.61 -0.24 -17.55
N ALA A 287 7.71 0.45 -17.79
CA ALA A 287 7.75 1.91 -17.81
C ALA A 287 6.91 2.51 -18.96
N GLU A 288 6.93 1.92 -20.15
CA GLU A 288 6.08 2.32 -21.28
C GLU A 288 4.59 2.13 -20.97
N CYS A 289 4.22 1.03 -20.31
CA CYS A 289 2.85 0.79 -19.85
C CYS A 289 2.39 1.87 -18.86
N LEU A 290 3.20 2.19 -17.85
CA LEU A 290 2.89 3.25 -16.87
C LEU A 290 2.75 4.61 -17.57
N LEU A 291 3.66 4.95 -18.49
CA LEU A 291 3.58 6.19 -19.26
C LEU A 291 2.30 6.27 -20.09
N SER A 292 1.96 5.19 -20.79
CA SER A 292 0.74 5.12 -21.61
C SER A 292 -0.50 5.30 -20.76
N LEU A 293 -0.52 4.72 -19.56
CA LEU A 293 -1.61 4.88 -18.59
C LEU A 293 -1.74 6.33 -18.12
N ILE A 294 -0.64 6.99 -17.74
CA ILE A 294 -0.66 8.40 -17.34
C ILE A 294 -1.17 9.27 -18.49
N MET A 295 -0.65 9.06 -19.71
CA MET A 295 -1.08 9.82 -20.89
C MET A 295 -2.54 9.58 -21.25
N SER A 296 -3.08 8.38 -20.98
CA SER A 296 -4.51 8.10 -21.21
C SER A 296 -5.44 8.80 -20.23
N GLN A 297 -4.94 9.16 -19.04
CA GLN A 297 -5.73 9.86 -18.01
C GLN A 297 -5.60 11.38 -18.09
N VAL A 298 -4.44 11.90 -18.50
CA VAL A 298 -4.23 13.33 -18.68
C VAL A 298 -5.05 13.82 -19.88
N GLY A 299 -6.13 14.56 -19.61
CA GLY A 299 -7.03 15.10 -20.63
C GLY A 299 -8.23 14.21 -20.99
N ALA A 300 -8.45 13.11 -20.27
CA ALA A 300 -9.64 12.29 -20.44
C ALA A 300 -10.92 13.04 -20.00
N PHE A 301 -11.96 12.96 -20.84
CA PHE A 301 -13.30 13.49 -20.53
C PHE A 301 -14.31 12.34 -20.40
N PRO A 302 -15.18 12.33 -19.38
CA PRO A 302 -15.22 13.25 -18.25
C PRO A 302 -14.01 13.06 -17.29
N PRO A 303 -13.55 14.13 -16.61
CA PRO A 303 -12.51 13.99 -15.59
C PRO A 303 -12.97 13.01 -14.50
N ALA A 304 -12.05 12.17 -14.02
CA ALA A 304 -12.34 11.10 -13.06
C ALA A 304 -12.91 11.59 -11.70
N LEU A 305 -12.79 12.89 -11.40
CA LEU A 305 -13.36 13.55 -10.22
C LEU A 305 -14.74 14.18 -10.46
N GLY A 306 -15.39 13.88 -11.60
CA GLY A 306 -16.69 14.43 -11.96
C GLY A 306 -16.64 15.89 -12.44
N PRO A 307 -17.79 16.48 -12.80
CA PRO A 307 -17.88 17.80 -13.45
C PRO A 307 -17.46 18.99 -12.57
N GLN A 308 -17.02 18.75 -11.33
CA GLN A 308 -16.66 19.80 -10.35
C GLN A 308 -15.17 20.19 -10.36
N THR A 309 -14.33 19.57 -11.19
CA THR A 309 -12.97 20.06 -11.39
C THR A 309 -12.99 21.20 -12.43
N ALA A 310 -12.35 22.32 -12.13
CA ALA A 310 -12.30 23.56 -12.94
C ALA A 310 -11.72 23.41 -14.36
N TYR A 311 -11.45 22.18 -14.81
CA TYR A 311 -10.99 21.81 -16.15
C TYR A 311 -12.06 21.01 -16.93
N GLY A 312 -13.29 20.91 -16.41
CA GLY A 312 -14.44 20.37 -17.12
C GLY A 312 -14.83 21.28 -18.29
N SER A 313 -14.45 20.85 -19.50
CA SER A 313 -14.76 21.49 -20.78
C SER A 313 -14.19 22.90 -20.96
N LEU A 314 -13.04 23.00 -21.63
CA LEU A 314 -12.59 24.25 -22.28
C LEU A 314 -13.51 24.70 -23.44
N LEU A 315 -14.59 23.96 -23.70
CA LEU A 315 -15.66 24.35 -24.61
C LEU A 315 -16.92 24.62 -23.79
N THR A 316 -17.18 25.89 -23.51
CA THR A 316 -18.51 26.34 -23.13
C THR A 316 -19.47 26.18 -24.32
N GLU A 317 -20.78 26.09 -24.09
CA GLU A 317 -21.80 26.10 -25.17
C GLU A 317 -21.63 27.29 -26.14
N GLU A 318 -21.00 28.38 -25.69
CA GLU A 318 -20.64 29.55 -26.51
C GLU A 318 -19.56 29.27 -27.57
N SER A 319 -18.85 28.15 -27.48
CA SER A 319 -17.81 27.74 -28.43
C SER A 319 -18.39 27.04 -29.68
N PHE A 320 -19.68 26.70 -29.66
CA PHE A 320 -20.37 26.18 -30.84
C PHE A 320 -20.92 27.35 -31.67
N PRO A 321 -20.54 27.47 -32.96
CA PRO A 321 -21.15 28.47 -33.83
C PRO A 321 -22.64 28.21 -33.94
N ASP A 322 -23.42 29.19 -33.46
CA ASP A 322 -24.88 29.19 -33.45
C ASP A 322 -25.40 28.98 -34.88
N CYS A 323 -25.82 27.75 -35.21
CA CYS A 323 -26.34 27.40 -36.54
C CYS A 323 -27.78 27.92 -36.77
N ARG A 324 -28.24 28.92 -36.00
CA ARG A 324 -29.52 29.61 -36.19
C ARG A 324 -29.37 31.00 -36.81
N ARG A 325 -28.60 31.10 -37.88
CA ARG A 325 -28.79 32.18 -38.88
C ARG A 325 -28.78 31.58 -40.28
N ARG A 326 -29.95 31.10 -40.70
CA ARG A 326 -30.41 31.15 -42.08
C ARG A 326 -31.83 31.68 -42.09
#